data_AF-A0A354RCV9-F1
#
_entry.id   AF-A0A354RCV9-F1
#
_cell.length_a   1.000
_cell.length_b   1.000
_cell.length_c   1.000
_cell.angle_alpha   90.00
_cell.angle_beta   90.00
_cell.angle_gamma   90.00
#
_symmetry.space_group_name_H-M   'P 1'
#
loop_
_entity.id
_entity.type
_entity.pdbx_description
1 polymer ?
#
loop_
_entity_poly.entity_id
_entity_poly.type
_entity_poly.pdbx_seq_one_letter_code
_entity_poly.pdbx_strand_id
1 'polypeptide(L)'
;MNKSSIETTKISFFQKLLFSQLGKLTKGALKVEFGGQTHTFGNPHDPVISAELLVRNPKFFRKACLGGSLGVADSFAEGDWVTSDLVGLFRLFLQNQDVMDGMEGGWAALLNKLAHWAYLFGQKNTVSGSKRNISLHYDLGNDFYELMLDPTMTYSCGIFADESSTLEEASLAKYDRIIDELAIKAHHRVLEIGCGWGGFAERLGERTGAHLTATTISKRQFEYAKERIHQKKWNDR
;
A
#
# COMPACT_ATOMS: atom_id res chain seq x y z
N MET A 1 -27.01 44.86 22.34
CA MET A 1 -25.74 44.88 21.57
C MET A 1 -24.84 43.77 22.10
N ASN A 2 -24.83 42.61 21.45
CA ASN A 2 -23.90 41.53 21.79
C ASN A 2 -23.00 41.32 20.57
N LYS A 3 -21.77 41.86 20.62
CA LYS A 3 -20.75 41.62 19.60
C LYS A 3 -20.19 40.23 19.85
N SER A 4 -20.69 39.24 19.10
CA SER A 4 -20.03 37.95 18.93
C SER A 4 -18.70 38.21 18.23
N SER A 5 -17.62 38.22 19.00
CA SER A 5 -16.25 38.25 18.52
C SER A 5 -15.96 36.97 17.75
N ILE A 6 -15.98 37.07 16.42
CA ILE A 6 -15.42 36.07 15.52
C ILE A 6 -13.91 36.09 15.78
N GLU A 7 -13.42 35.16 16.59
CA GLU A 7 -11.99 34.89 16.69
C GLU A 7 -11.52 34.40 15.32
N THR A 8 -10.90 35.29 14.54
CA THR A 8 -10.11 34.91 13.37
C THR A 8 -8.91 34.12 13.87
N THR A 9 -9.04 32.79 13.88
CA THR A 9 -7.97 31.86 14.25
C THR A 9 -6.76 32.15 13.35
N LYS A 10 -5.68 32.68 13.93
CA LYS A 10 -4.44 32.94 13.17
C LYS A 10 -3.93 31.63 12.56
N ILE A 11 -3.91 31.57 11.23
CA ILE A 11 -3.36 30.45 10.46
C ILE A 11 -1.92 30.18 10.94
N SER A 12 -1.66 28.94 11.39
CA SER A 12 -0.34 28.55 11.93
C SER A 12 0.74 28.59 10.84
N PHE A 13 2.01 28.72 11.24
CA PHE A 13 3.14 28.70 10.29
C PHE A 13 3.14 27.44 9.39
N PHE A 14 2.94 26.27 9.99
CA PHE A 14 2.89 25.00 9.25
C PHE A 14 1.66 24.90 8.33
N GLN A 15 0.52 25.44 8.75
CA GLN A 15 -0.66 25.50 7.89
C GLN A 15 -0.41 26.37 6.65
N LYS A 16 0.24 27.53 6.80
CA LYS A 16 0.64 28.38 5.65
C LYS A 16 1.59 27.64 4.72
N LEU A 17 2.57 26.93 5.28
CA LEU A 17 3.55 26.18 4.50
C LEU A 17 2.90 25.06 3.69
N LEU A 18 2.04 24.25 4.32
CA LEU A 18 1.31 23.19 3.63
C LEU A 18 0.38 23.77 2.56
N PHE A 19 -0.39 24.82 2.87
CA PHE A 19 -1.31 25.45 1.91
C PHE A 19 -0.58 26.08 0.73
N SER A 20 0.60 26.67 0.96
CA SER A 20 1.43 27.19 -0.12
C SER A 20 1.92 26.07 -1.05
N GLN A 21 2.16 24.88 -0.52
CA GLN A 21 2.56 23.72 -1.32
C GLN A 21 1.36 23.15 -2.08
N LEU A 22 0.21 22.98 -1.42
CA LEU A 22 -1.04 22.54 -2.06
C LEU A 22 -1.53 23.52 -3.13
N GLY A 23 -1.24 24.81 -3.00
CA GLY A 23 -1.52 25.83 -4.02
C GLY A 23 -0.81 25.60 -5.36
N LYS A 24 0.15 24.67 -5.43
CA LYS A 24 0.83 24.25 -6.66
C LYS A 24 0.13 23.10 -7.38
N LEU A 25 -0.98 22.58 -6.87
CA LEU A 25 -1.78 21.57 -7.57
C LEU A 25 -2.24 22.11 -8.92
N THR A 26 -1.97 21.37 -9.99
CA THR A 26 -2.31 21.77 -11.37
C THR A 26 -3.37 20.86 -11.99
N LYS A 27 -3.52 19.62 -11.49
CA LYS A 27 -4.50 18.64 -11.97
C LYS A 27 -5.51 18.34 -10.87
N GLY A 28 -6.80 18.40 -11.18
CA GLY A 28 -7.87 18.15 -10.22
C GLY A 28 -8.03 19.23 -9.15
N ALA A 29 -8.82 18.90 -8.13
CA ALA A 29 -9.09 19.77 -6.99
C ALA A 29 -8.96 19.05 -5.65
N LEU A 30 -8.41 19.74 -4.66
CA LEU A 30 -8.41 19.31 -3.26
C LEU A 30 -9.20 20.32 -2.43
N LYS A 31 -10.22 19.84 -1.72
CA LYS A 31 -10.92 20.60 -0.70
C LYS A 31 -10.40 20.21 0.68
N VAL A 32 -9.85 21.17 1.41
CA VAL A 32 -9.38 21.00 2.79
C VAL A 32 -10.31 21.75 3.73
N GLU A 33 -11.00 21.02 4.61
CA GLU A 33 -11.82 21.60 5.67
C GLU A 33 -11.05 21.62 7.00
N PHE A 34 -11.01 22.78 7.65
CA PHE A 34 -10.40 22.93 8.97
C PHE A 34 -11.01 24.11 9.73
N GLY A 35 -11.40 23.90 10.99
CA GLY A 35 -11.88 24.98 11.86
C GLY A 35 -13.12 25.71 11.32
N GLY A 36 -14.01 24.98 10.62
CA GLY A 36 -15.21 25.54 9.99
C GLY A 36 -14.95 26.32 8.70
N GLN A 37 -13.70 26.36 8.22
CA GLN A 37 -13.32 26.98 6.95
C GLN A 37 -13.02 25.90 5.91
N THR A 38 -13.40 26.19 4.67
CA THR A 38 -13.06 25.36 3.51
C THR A 38 -12.03 26.08 2.66
N HIS A 39 -10.94 25.39 2.34
CA HIS A 39 -9.90 25.85 1.44
C HIS A 39 -9.84 24.94 0.22
N THR A 40 -9.94 25.50 -0.98
CA THR A 40 -9.87 24.74 -2.22
C THR A 40 -8.56 25.03 -2.93
N PHE A 41 -7.88 23.97 -3.37
CA PHE A 41 -6.62 24.01 -4.12
C PHE A 41 -6.79 23.30 -5.46
N GLY A 42 -6.04 23.73 -6.48
CA GLY A 42 -6.18 23.23 -7.84
C GLY A 42 -7.34 23.89 -8.60
N ASN A 43 -7.88 23.18 -9.61
CA ASN A 43 -8.97 23.67 -10.43
C ASN A 43 -10.29 22.98 -10.04
N PRO A 44 -11.24 23.67 -9.36
CA PRO A 44 -12.50 23.08 -8.92
C PRO A 44 -13.45 22.67 -10.07
N HIS A 45 -13.17 23.08 -11.30
CA HIS A 45 -13.95 22.71 -12.49
C HIS A 45 -13.27 21.61 -13.31
N ASP A 46 -12.15 21.05 -12.84
CA ASP A 46 -11.50 19.91 -13.48
C ASP A 46 -12.35 18.65 -13.24
N PRO A 47 -12.90 18.02 -14.29
CA PRO A 47 -13.80 16.88 -14.16
C PRO A 47 -13.06 15.58 -13.83
N VAL A 48 -11.72 15.57 -13.79
CA VAL A 48 -10.94 14.33 -13.77
C VAL A 48 -10.78 13.77 -12.35
N ILE A 49 -10.38 14.57 -11.37
CA ILE A 49 -10.22 14.13 -9.97
C ILE A 49 -10.54 15.26 -9.00
N SER A 50 -11.45 14.98 -8.06
CA SER A 50 -11.70 15.82 -6.89
C SER A 50 -11.52 14.98 -5.63
N ALA A 51 -10.84 15.53 -4.62
CA ALA A 51 -10.67 14.89 -3.33
C ALA A 51 -10.99 15.85 -2.19
N GLU A 52 -11.43 15.30 -1.06
CA GLU A 52 -11.74 16.07 0.14
C GLU A 52 -10.93 15.55 1.32
N LEU A 53 -10.48 16.46 2.18
CA LEU A 53 -9.75 16.17 3.41
C LEU A 53 -10.29 17.05 4.54
N LEU A 54 -10.74 16.43 5.61
CA LEU A 54 -11.18 17.11 6.83
C LEU A 54 -10.07 16.99 7.88
N VAL A 55 -9.49 18.12 8.28
CA VAL A 55 -8.53 18.19 9.39
C VAL A 55 -9.32 18.31 10.69
N ARG A 56 -9.22 17.29 11.55
CA ARG A 56 -9.83 17.28 12.89
C ARG A 56 -8.90 17.91 13.93
N ASN A 57 -7.59 17.73 13.76
CA ASN A 57 -6.58 18.17 14.71
C ASN A 57 -5.48 19.00 14.03
N PRO A 58 -5.20 20.24 14.51
CA PRO A 58 -4.15 21.09 13.92
C PRO A 58 -2.74 20.49 13.96
N LYS A 59 -2.48 19.46 14.78
CA LYS A 59 -1.20 18.73 14.78
C LYS A 59 -0.86 18.17 13.39
N PHE A 60 -1.87 17.85 12.57
CA PHE A 60 -1.72 17.41 11.19
C PHE A 60 -0.76 18.29 10.40
N PHE A 61 -0.93 19.61 10.42
CA PHE A 61 -0.11 20.53 9.62
C PHE A 61 1.38 20.40 9.94
N ARG A 62 1.72 20.32 11.23
CA ARG A 62 3.11 20.14 11.66
C ARG A 62 3.64 18.76 11.26
N LYS A 63 2.85 17.70 11.45
CA LYS A 63 3.24 16.33 11.10
C LYS A 63 3.46 16.18 9.60
N ALA A 64 2.56 16.71 8.77
CA ALA A 64 2.68 16.69 7.32
C ALA A 64 3.94 17.43 6.82
N CYS A 65 4.22 18.63 7.36
CA CYS A 65 5.40 19.40 6.94
C CYS A 65 6.74 18.82 7.43
N LEU A 66 6.79 18.23 8.63
CA LEU A 66 8.04 17.75 9.22
C LEU A 66 8.31 16.26 8.97
N GLY A 67 7.25 15.46 8.86
CA GLY A 67 7.33 14.01 8.66
C GLY A 67 7.10 13.56 7.22
N GLY A 68 6.84 14.47 6.29
CA GLY A 68 6.57 14.14 4.89
C GLY A 68 5.41 13.15 4.73
N SER A 69 5.56 12.20 3.82
CA SER A 69 4.58 11.13 3.55
C SER A 69 4.27 10.26 4.77
N LEU A 70 5.27 9.93 5.60
CA LEU A 70 5.05 9.20 6.86
C LEU A 70 4.25 10.02 7.87
N GLY A 71 4.57 11.31 8.03
CA GLY A 71 3.81 12.19 8.92
C GLY A 71 2.34 12.35 8.51
N VAL A 72 2.05 12.33 7.21
CA VAL A 72 0.68 12.28 6.68
C VAL A 72 -0.01 10.96 7.02
N ALA A 73 0.67 9.83 6.84
CA ALA A 73 0.14 8.50 7.15
C ALA A 73 -0.11 8.29 8.65
N ASP A 74 0.86 8.63 9.50
CA ASP A 74 0.75 8.51 10.96
C ASP A 74 -0.40 9.38 11.49
N SER A 75 -0.52 10.61 10.99
CA SER A 75 -1.62 11.50 11.38
C SER A 75 -3.00 11.02 10.88
N PHE A 76 -3.07 10.29 9.78
CA PHE A 76 -4.30 9.61 9.36
C PHE A 76 -4.65 8.47 10.32
N ALA A 77 -3.68 7.62 10.65
CA ALA A 77 -3.86 6.51 11.58
C ALA A 77 -4.25 6.98 13.00
N GLU A 78 -3.74 8.13 13.44
CA GLU A 78 -4.12 8.79 14.70
C GLU A 78 -5.46 9.55 14.63
N GLY A 79 -6.08 9.67 13.45
CA GLY A 79 -7.35 10.36 13.26
C GLY A 79 -7.27 11.90 13.29
N ASP A 80 -6.07 12.46 13.12
CA ASP A 80 -5.85 13.92 13.04
C ASP A 80 -6.52 14.53 11.80
N TRP A 81 -6.70 13.73 10.75
CA TRP A 81 -7.47 14.08 9.55
C TRP A 81 -8.17 12.85 8.99
N VAL A 82 -9.24 13.07 8.21
CA VAL A 82 -10.03 12.02 7.56
C VAL A 82 -10.43 12.43 6.15
N THR A 83 -10.81 11.45 5.34
CA THR A 83 -11.37 11.63 4.00
C THR A 83 -12.43 10.57 3.74
N SER A 84 -13.42 10.87 2.90
CA SER A 84 -14.42 9.90 2.45
C SER A 84 -13.90 9.01 1.31
N ASP A 85 -12.86 9.44 0.59
CA ASP A 85 -12.27 8.70 -0.52
C ASP A 85 -10.74 8.80 -0.49
N LEU A 86 -10.13 7.90 0.27
CA LEU A 86 -8.68 7.82 0.38
C LEU A 86 -8.02 7.49 -0.96
N VAL A 87 -8.67 6.68 -1.79
CA VAL A 87 -8.16 6.30 -3.11
C VAL A 87 -8.15 7.50 -4.05
N GLY A 88 -9.25 8.27 -4.09
CA GLY A 88 -9.34 9.52 -4.85
C GLY A 88 -8.28 10.53 -4.41
N LEU A 89 -8.07 10.67 -3.10
CA LEU A 89 -7.02 11.54 -2.55
C LEU A 89 -5.61 11.11 -3.00
N PHE A 90 -5.27 9.83 -2.93
CA PHE A 90 -3.98 9.33 -3.43
C PHE A 90 -3.84 9.49 -4.93
N ARG A 91 -4.88 9.23 -5.72
CA ARG A 91 -4.87 9.45 -7.18
C ARG A 91 -4.60 10.92 -7.52
N LEU A 92 -5.21 11.86 -6.79
CA LEU A 92 -4.94 13.29 -6.95
C LEU A 92 -3.45 13.60 -6.75
N PHE A 93 -2.87 13.14 -5.64
CA PHE A 93 -1.45 13.39 -5.35
C PHE A 93 -0.51 12.68 -6.33
N LEU A 94 -0.82 11.46 -6.77
CA LEU A 94 -0.04 10.74 -7.78
C LEU A 94 -0.06 11.42 -9.16
N GLN A 95 -1.10 12.19 -9.48
CA GLN A 95 -1.13 12.99 -10.71
C GLN A 95 -0.37 14.32 -10.57
N ASN A 96 -0.09 14.74 -9.35
CA ASN A 96 0.63 15.95 -8.97
C ASN A 96 1.94 15.62 -8.22
N GLN A 97 2.70 14.62 -8.68
CA GLN A 97 3.93 14.13 -8.03
C GLN A 97 4.92 15.25 -7.68
N ASP A 98 5.10 16.25 -8.55
CA ASP A 98 6.00 17.39 -8.28
C ASP A 98 5.62 18.17 -7.00
N VAL A 99 4.32 18.20 -6.66
CA VAL A 99 3.82 18.81 -5.43
C VAL A 99 4.20 17.97 -4.21
N MET A 100 4.18 16.63 -4.34
CA MET A 100 4.61 15.69 -3.30
C MET A 100 6.13 15.71 -3.11
N ASP A 101 6.90 15.73 -4.19
CA ASP A 101 8.36 15.81 -4.15
C ASP A 101 8.83 17.09 -3.44
N GLY A 102 8.11 18.20 -3.65
CA GLY A 102 8.35 19.44 -2.91
C GLY A 102 8.01 19.37 -1.41
N MET A 103 7.15 18.44 -0.98
CA MET A 103 6.92 18.14 0.45
C MET A 103 8.03 17.27 1.04
N GLU A 104 8.62 16.38 0.24
CA GLU A 104 9.72 15.51 0.67
C GLU A 104 11.09 16.23 0.64
N GLY A 105 11.29 17.20 -0.24
CA GLY A 105 12.59 17.84 -0.53
C GLY A 105 13.15 18.82 0.51
N GLY A 106 12.37 19.21 1.53
CA GLY A 106 12.79 20.19 2.55
C GLY A 106 13.54 19.58 3.75
N TRP A 107 13.02 19.85 4.95
CA TRP A 107 13.56 19.34 6.23
C TRP A 107 13.46 17.81 6.36
N ALA A 108 12.47 17.19 5.71
CA ALA A 108 12.30 15.74 5.66
C ALA A 108 13.45 15.07 4.87
N ALA A 109 13.89 15.62 3.74
CA ALA A 109 15.07 15.14 3.01
C ALA A 109 16.36 15.25 3.83
N LEU A 110 16.53 16.29 4.64
CA LEU A 110 17.72 16.45 5.50
C LEU A 110 17.73 15.42 6.65
N LEU A 111 16.59 15.22 7.32
CA LEU A 111 16.42 14.20 8.36
C LEU A 111 16.50 12.79 7.78
N ASN A 112 15.91 12.54 6.62
CA ASN A 112 15.99 11.26 5.91
C ASN A 112 17.41 10.98 5.43
N LYS A 113 18.19 11.99 5.02
CA LYS A 113 19.62 11.77 4.73
C LYS A 113 20.37 11.35 6.00
N LEU A 114 20.19 12.03 7.13
CA LEU A 114 20.84 11.62 8.39
C LEU A 114 20.40 10.22 8.86
N ALA A 115 19.11 9.90 8.76
CA ALA A 115 18.56 8.59 9.06
C ALA A 115 19.03 7.52 8.06
N HIS A 116 19.16 7.85 6.78
CA HIS A 116 19.67 6.97 5.73
C HIS A 116 21.16 6.69 5.91
N TRP A 117 21.94 7.70 6.29
CA TRP A 117 23.34 7.52 6.70
C TRP A 117 23.40 6.59 7.92
N ALA A 118 22.65 6.86 8.99
CA ALA A 118 22.59 5.96 10.16
C ALA A 118 22.12 4.52 9.82
N TYR A 119 21.19 4.39 8.87
CA TYR A 119 20.69 3.11 8.36
C TYR A 119 21.75 2.33 7.55
N LEU A 120 22.47 3.01 6.65
CA LEU A 120 23.56 2.43 5.85
C LEU A 120 24.73 1.95 6.73
N PHE A 121 25.03 2.66 7.82
CA PHE A 121 26.07 2.27 8.77
C PHE A 121 25.58 1.28 9.84
N GLY A 122 24.27 1.15 10.03
CA GLY A 122 23.66 0.36 11.11
C GLY A 122 23.16 -1.03 10.72
N GLN A 123 22.83 -1.29 9.45
CA GLN A 123 22.28 -2.58 9.03
C GLN A 123 23.27 -3.42 8.23
N LYS A 124 23.89 -4.40 8.91
CA LYS A 124 24.50 -5.55 8.23
C LYS A 124 23.38 -6.50 7.80
N ASN A 125 23.27 -6.79 6.49
CA ASN A 125 22.41 -7.84 5.92
C ASN A 125 22.86 -9.23 6.39
N THR A 126 22.57 -9.55 7.64
CA THR A 126 22.86 -10.86 8.21
C THR A 126 21.65 -11.78 8.04
N VAL A 127 21.91 -13.08 7.91
CA VAL A 127 20.85 -14.11 7.86
C VAL A 127 19.96 -14.04 9.11
N SER A 128 20.56 -13.78 10.28
CA SER A 128 19.84 -13.64 11.55
C SER A 128 18.92 -12.42 11.58
N GLY A 129 19.42 -11.24 11.16
CA GLY A 129 18.61 -10.02 11.08
C GLY A 129 17.48 -10.13 10.06
N SER A 130 17.74 -10.76 8.92
CA SER A 130 16.72 -11.02 7.90
C SER A 130 15.59 -11.89 8.46
N LYS A 131 15.92 -12.99 9.17
CA LYS A 131 14.90 -13.84 9.84
C LYS A 131 14.03 -13.06 10.83
N ARG A 132 14.62 -12.17 11.62
CA ARG A 132 13.88 -11.34 12.59
C ARG A 132 12.97 -10.31 11.91
N ASN A 133 13.42 -9.71 10.81
CA ASN A 133 12.59 -8.78 10.04
C ASN A 133 11.43 -9.52 9.36
N ILE A 134 11.67 -10.73 8.86
CA ILE A 134 10.63 -11.58 8.24
C ILE A 134 9.53 -11.93 9.23
N SER A 135 9.83 -12.28 10.48
CA SER A 135 8.77 -12.61 11.45
C SER A 135 7.83 -11.44 11.68
N LEU A 136 8.36 -10.22 11.82
CA LEU A 136 7.56 -9.01 12.06
C LEU A 136 6.64 -8.65 10.88
N HIS A 137 7.06 -8.91 9.63
CA HIS A 137 6.27 -8.60 8.44
C HIS A 137 5.20 -9.66 8.08
N TYR A 138 5.24 -10.85 8.69
CA TYR A 138 4.25 -11.93 8.50
C TYR A 138 3.58 -12.39 9.80
N ASP A 139 3.66 -11.57 10.86
CA ASP A 139 3.07 -11.87 12.17
C ASP A 139 1.54 -11.78 12.18
N LEU A 140 0.94 -11.13 11.18
CA LEU A 140 -0.49 -11.26 10.90
C LEU A 140 -0.77 -12.72 10.50
N GLY A 141 -1.58 -13.43 11.30
CA GLY A 141 -1.88 -14.85 11.09
C GLY A 141 -2.62 -15.11 9.77
N ASN A 142 -2.65 -16.39 9.34
CA ASN A 142 -3.39 -16.79 8.14
C ASN A 142 -4.88 -16.40 8.26
N ASP A 143 -5.45 -16.52 9.46
CA ASP A 143 -6.82 -16.13 9.79
C ASP A 143 -7.16 -14.69 9.40
N PHE A 144 -6.20 -13.76 9.52
CA PHE A 144 -6.42 -12.37 9.11
C PHE A 144 -6.49 -12.24 7.59
N TYR A 145 -5.58 -12.91 6.88
CA TYR A 145 -5.54 -12.86 5.42
C TYR A 145 -6.72 -13.58 4.78
N GLU A 146 -7.22 -14.66 5.38
CA GLU A 146 -8.41 -15.37 4.92
C GLU A 146 -9.68 -14.50 4.93
N LEU A 147 -9.73 -13.44 5.76
CA LEU A 147 -10.85 -12.48 5.76
C LEU A 147 -10.83 -11.52 4.55
N MET A 148 -9.68 -11.34 3.92
CA MET A 148 -9.45 -10.32 2.89
C MET A 148 -9.16 -10.92 1.50
N LEU A 149 -8.47 -12.06 1.46
CA LEU A 149 -8.02 -12.71 0.23
C LEU A 149 -9.07 -13.67 -0.31
N ASP A 150 -8.94 -14.01 -1.59
CA ASP A 150 -9.72 -15.08 -2.20
C ASP A 150 -9.24 -16.47 -1.71
N PRO A 151 -10.00 -17.55 -1.95
CA PRO A 151 -9.66 -18.90 -1.48
C PRO A 151 -8.28 -19.42 -1.90
N THR A 152 -7.69 -18.91 -2.99
CA THR A 152 -6.33 -19.27 -3.40
C THR A 152 -5.25 -18.71 -2.45
N MET A 153 -5.62 -17.79 -1.54
CA MET A 153 -4.73 -17.05 -0.66
C MET A 153 -3.67 -16.26 -1.44
N THR A 154 -4.09 -15.66 -2.56
CA THR A 154 -3.22 -14.84 -3.42
C THR A 154 -3.10 -13.43 -2.87
N TYR A 155 -1.94 -13.09 -2.30
CA TYR A 155 -1.60 -11.70 -1.97
C TYR A 155 -0.72 -11.06 -3.06
N SER A 156 -1.25 -11.02 -4.28
CA SER A 156 -0.65 -10.38 -5.45
C SER A 156 -1.76 -9.85 -6.38
N CYS A 157 -1.40 -9.08 -7.41
CA CYS A 157 -2.37 -8.69 -8.45
C CYS A 157 -3.02 -9.92 -9.08
N GLY A 158 -4.31 -9.81 -9.42
CA GLY A 158 -5.03 -10.75 -10.29
C GLY A 158 -5.13 -10.23 -11.73
N ILE A 159 -5.61 -11.07 -12.66
CA ILE A 159 -5.95 -10.69 -14.03
C ILE A 159 -7.47 -10.81 -14.19
N PHE A 160 -8.16 -9.67 -14.26
CA PHE A 160 -9.61 -9.62 -14.43
C PHE A 160 -9.95 -9.68 -15.92
N ALA A 161 -10.77 -10.66 -16.33
CA ALA A 161 -11.21 -10.75 -17.72
C ALA A 161 -12.21 -9.63 -18.05
N ASP A 162 -13.05 -9.29 -17.08
CA ASP A 162 -14.03 -8.20 -17.14
C ASP A 162 -14.41 -7.72 -15.72
N GLU A 163 -15.27 -6.70 -15.65
CA GLU A 163 -15.69 -6.07 -14.39
C GLU A 163 -16.49 -7.00 -13.45
N SER A 164 -17.03 -8.11 -13.96
CA SER A 164 -17.79 -9.09 -13.17
C SER A 164 -16.95 -10.21 -12.59
N SER A 165 -15.66 -10.30 -12.98
CA SER A 165 -14.74 -11.32 -12.48
C SER A 165 -14.56 -11.22 -10.96
N THR A 166 -14.74 -12.35 -10.27
CA THR A 166 -14.42 -12.49 -8.85
C THR A 166 -12.90 -12.42 -8.61
N LEU A 167 -12.50 -12.16 -7.35
CA LEU A 167 -11.09 -12.18 -6.98
C LEU A 167 -10.45 -13.56 -7.22
N GLU A 168 -11.19 -14.63 -6.95
CA GLU A 168 -10.72 -16.01 -7.19
C GLU A 168 -10.48 -16.26 -8.68
N GLU A 169 -11.44 -15.91 -9.54
CA GLU A 169 -11.28 -16.02 -11.00
C GLU A 169 -10.08 -15.21 -11.49
N ALA A 170 -9.88 -14.00 -10.96
CA ALA A 170 -8.73 -13.17 -11.32
C ALA A 170 -7.38 -13.77 -10.88
N SER A 171 -7.34 -14.39 -9.70
CA SER A 171 -6.17 -15.12 -9.19
C SER A 171 -5.86 -16.35 -10.04
N LEU A 172 -6.88 -17.14 -10.40
CA LEU A 172 -6.74 -18.32 -11.26
C LEU A 172 -6.35 -17.95 -12.70
N ALA A 173 -6.97 -16.93 -13.29
CA ALA A 173 -6.64 -16.45 -14.63
C ALA A 173 -5.17 -15.99 -14.72
N LYS A 174 -4.65 -15.33 -13.69
CA LYS A 174 -3.23 -15.00 -13.58
C LYS A 174 -2.35 -16.25 -13.57
N TYR A 175 -2.69 -17.26 -12.78
CA TYR A 175 -1.93 -18.51 -12.73
C TYR A 175 -1.95 -19.25 -14.08
N ASP A 176 -3.11 -19.34 -14.71
CA ASP A 176 -3.25 -19.95 -16.02
C ASP A 176 -2.43 -19.21 -17.07
N ARG A 177 -2.45 -17.87 -17.07
CA ARG A 177 -1.60 -17.05 -17.95
C ARG A 177 -0.11 -17.35 -17.75
N ILE A 178 0.36 -17.52 -16.52
CA ILE A 178 1.77 -17.89 -16.24
C ILE A 178 2.08 -19.27 -16.83
N ILE A 179 1.21 -20.25 -16.61
CA ILE A 179 1.37 -21.64 -17.10
C ILE A 179 1.41 -21.67 -18.63
N ASP A 180 0.50 -20.95 -19.28
CA ASP A 180 0.34 -20.95 -20.73
C ASP A 180 1.51 -20.29 -21.43
N GLU A 181 1.99 -19.16 -20.91
CA GLU A 181 3.09 -18.40 -21.52
C GLU A 181 4.44 -19.07 -21.37
N LEU A 182 4.63 -19.77 -20.25
CA LEU A 182 5.79 -20.62 -20.05
C LEU A 182 5.62 -22.00 -20.71
N ALA A 183 4.48 -22.24 -21.36
CA ALA A 183 4.09 -23.48 -22.01
C ALA A 183 4.39 -24.73 -21.15
N ILE A 184 4.09 -24.65 -19.85
CA ILE A 184 4.49 -25.69 -18.89
C ILE A 184 3.78 -27.00 -19.21
N LYS A 185 4.53 -28.10 -19.25
CA LYS A 185 4.05 -29.47 -19.49
C LYS A 185 4.44 -30.39 -18.33
N ALA A 186 3.78 -31.54 -18.24
CA ALA A 186 3.98 -32.54 -17.17
C ALA A 186 5.43 -32.98 -16.94
N HIS A 187 6.28 -32.98 -17.97
CA HIS A 187 7.68 -33.41 -17.86
C HIS A 187 8.63 -32.30 -17.39
N HIS A 188 8.13 -31.06 -17.24
CA HIS A 188 8.95 -29.95 -16.76
C HIS A 188 9.14 -29.99 -15.24
N ARG A 189 10.24 -29.39 -14.80
CA ARG A 189 10.52 -29.09 -13.40
C ARG A 189 10.50 -27.58 -13.21
N VAL A 190 9.59 -27.08 -12.39
CA VAL A 190 9.33 -25.66 -12.15
C VAL A 190 9.94 -25.27 -10.80
N LEU A 191 10.55 -24.09 -10.73
CA LEU A 191 10.99 -23.48 -9.47
C LEU A 191 10.16 -22.22 -9.21
N GLU A 192 9.43 -22.19 -8.10
CA GLU A 192 8.73 -20.99 -7.61
C GLU A 192 9.48 -20.38 -6.43
N ILE A 193 9.97 -19.15 -6.62
CA ILE A 193 10.65 -18.39 -5.57
C ILE A 193 9.65 -17.44 -4.92
N GLY A 194 9.32 -17.68 -3.66
CA GLY A 194 8.28 -16.93 -2.94
C GLY A 194 6.88 -17.47 -3.21
N CYS A 195 6.62 -18.74 -2.91
CA CYS A 195 5.36 -19.42 -3.23
C CYS A 195 4.14 -18.98 -2.41
N GLY A 196 4.33 -18.09 -1.44
CA GLY A 196 3.27 -17.66 -0.53
C GLY A 196 2.57 -18.86 0.12
N TRP A 197 1.24 -18.89 0.05
CA TRP A 197 0.40 -19.96 0.58
C TRP A 197 0.19 -21.13 -0.39
N GLY A 198 0.90 -21.17 -1.52
CA GLY A 198 0.87 -22.31 -2.45
C GLY A 198 -0.31 -22.33 -3.42
N GLY A 199 -0.98 -21.19 -3.66
CA GLY A 199 -2.10 -21.12 -4.61
C GLY A 199 -1.68 -21.45 -6.05
N PHE A 200 -0.50 -20.95 -6.48
CA PHE A 200 0.05 -21.29 -7.80
C PHE A 200 0.44 -22.77 -7.88
N ALA A 201 1.06 -23.30 -6.82
CA ALA A 201 1.46 -24.70 -6.74
C ALA A 201 0.26 -25.64 -6.96
N GLU A 202 -0.86 -25.35 -6.29
CA GLU A 202 -2.10 -26.10 -6.47
C GLU A 202 -2.59 -26.02 -7.92
N ARG A 203 -2.70 -24.81 -8.49
CA ARG A 203 -3.18 -24.63 -9.85
C ARG A 203 -2.29 -25.29 -10.90
N LEU A 204 -0.98 -25.25 -10.72
CA LEU A 204 0.01 -25.89 -11.59
C LEU A 204 -0.15 -27.42 -11.59
N GLY A 205 -0.35 -28.00 -10.41
CA GLY A 205 -0.63 -29.42 -10.23
C GLY A 205 -1.90 -29.86 -10.96
N GLU A 206 -2.99 -29.10 -10.83
CA GLU A 206 -4.27 -29.36 -11.51
C GLU A 206 -4.16 -29.29 -13.03
N ARG A 207 -3.43 -28.29 -13.54
CA ARG A 207 -3.35 -27.97 -14.97
C ARG A 207 -2.38 -28.86 -15.75
N THR A 208 -1.27 -29.26 -15.13
CA THR A 208 -0.12 -29.81 -15.87
C THR A 208 0.45 -31.10 -15.30
N GLY A 209 0.35 -31.31 -13.99
CA GLY A 209 1.07 -32.38 -13.29
C GLY A 209 2.60 -32.27 -13.34
N ALA A 210 3.15 -31.09 -13.66
CA ALA A 210 4.58 -30.83 -13.65
C ALA A 210 5.16 -30.91 -12.22
N HIS A 211 6.47 -31.16 -12.12
CA HIS A 211 7.14 -31.20 -10.83
C HIS A 211 7.47 -29.78 -10.35
N LEU A 212 7.10 -29.41 -9.12
CA LEU A 212 7.34 -28.08 -8.56
C LEU A 212 8.29 -28.14 -7.35
N THR A 213 9.34 -27.33 -7.41
CA THR A 213 10.10 -26.94 -6.23
C THR A 213 9.65 -25.54 -5.84
N ALA A 214 9.13 -25.37 -4.63
CA ALA A 214 8.69 -24.08 -4.12
C ALA A 214 9.53 -23.64 -2.92
N THR A 215 9.78 -22.34 -2.81
CA THR A 215 10.51 -21.76 -1.67
C THR A 215 9.72 -20.61 -1.06
N THR A 216 9.71 -20.53 0.27
CA THR A 216 9.22 -19.36 1.02
C THR A 216 10.10 -19.15 2.23
N ILE A 217 10.21 -17.90 2.66
CA ILE A 217 10.95 -17.50 3.86
C ILE A 217 10.04 -17.44 5.10
N SER A 218 8.71 -17.50 4.93
CA SER A 218 7.74 -17.48 6.02
C SER A 218 7.37 -18.90 6.44
N LYS A 219 7.59 -19.21 7.73
CA LYS A 219 7.24 -20.52 8.29
C LYS A 219 5.73 -20.79 8.21
N ARG A 220 4.89 -19.78 8.46
CA ARG A 220 3.43 -19.94 8.42
C ARG A 220 2.93 -20.24 7.01
N GLN A 221 3.47 -19.53 6.01
CA GLN A 221 3.20 -19.80 4.60
C GLN A 221 3.67 -21.19 4.18
N PHE A 222 4.86 -21.61 4.64
CA PHE A 222 5.38 -22.96 4.37
C PHE A 222 4.44 -24.05 4.91
N GLU A 223 4.04 -23.98 6.19
CA GLU A 223 3.15 -24.99 6.76
C GLU A 223 1.78 -24.99 6.06
N TYR A 224 1.24 -23.81 5.73
CA TYR A 224 -0.03 -23.70 5.02
C TYR A 224 0.03 -24.30 3.61
N ALA A 225 1.04 -23.91 2.83
CA ALA A 225 1.24 -24.43 1.47
C ALA A 225 1.48 -25.95 1.50
N LYS A 226 2.26 -26.44 2.46
CA LYS A 226 2.51 -27.87 2.65
C LYS A 226 1.22 -28.63 2.95
N GLU A 227 0.41 -28.15 3.88
CA GLU A 227 -0.88 -28.77 4.22
C GLU A 227 -1.83 -28.80 3.01
N ARG A 228 -1.93 -27.67 2.28
CA ARG A 228 -2.72 -27.56 1.03
C ARG A 228 -2.34 -28.62 0.00
N ILE A 229 -1.04 -28.81 -0.26
CA ILE A 229 -0.54 -29.83 -1.21
C ILE A 229 -0.71 -31.25 -0.66
N HIS A 230 -0.54 -31.44 0.66
CA HIS A 230 -0.72 -32.74 1.30
C HIS A 230 -2.17 -33.24 1.20
N GLN A 231 -3.16 -32.36 1.36
CA GLN A 231 -4.58 -32.69 1.21
C GLN A 231 -4.94 -33.18 -0.20
N LYS A 232 -4.25 -32.66 -1.24
CA LYS A 232 -4.39 -33.11 -2.64
C LYS A 232 -3.59 -34.37 -2.95
N LYS A 233 -2.76 -34.85 -2.02
CA LYS A 233 -1.86 -36.02 -2.15
C LYS A 233 -0.82 -35.85 -3.27
N TRP A 234 -0.28 -34.65 -3.45
CA TRP A 234 0.75 -34.36 -4.46
C TRP A 234 2.16 -34.21 -3.87
N ASN A 235 2.47 -34.89 -2.76
CA ASN A 235 3.77 -34.77 -2.10
C ASN A 235 4.95 -35.30 -2.93
N ASP A 236 4.67 -36.02 -4.02
CA ASP A 236 5.63 -36.65 -4.93
C ASP A 236 5.91 -35.82 -6.20
N ARG A 237 5.29 -34.64 -6.33
CA ARG A 237 5.33 -33.81 -7.54
C ARG A 237 5.62 -32.36 -7.19
#